data_AF-A0A7S2UKN8-F1
#
_entry.id   AF-A0A7S2UKN8-F1
#
_cell.length_a   1.000
_cell.length_b   1.000
_cell.length_c   1.000
_cell.angle_alpha   90.00
_cell.angle_beta   90.00
_cell.angle_gamma   90.00
#
_symmetry.space_group_name_H-M   'P 1'
#
loop_
_entity.id
_entity.type
_entity.pdbx_description
1 polymer ?
#
loop_
_entity_poly.entity_id
_entity_poly.type
_entity_poly.pdbx_seq_one_letter_code
_entity_poly.pdbx_strand_id
1 'polypeptide(L)'
;MRATATLFRRSMLILTEKEVRQCLPMTRCIDANRRALGSIRESGKGGSLVPPRIGLPYYNSNTKPTTNNGKGDDDSDNDEGTKAAPADWTLVKPAAYYPTNDDDSHNKDQTQGEKEECLMGLKVVSVRANNPSKFGKPTVPATVMMVNAETGEVDAVLGGTYLTAARTAAGSAIATQHCLSSQNESESKNNHLVLFGAGLQAEAHMEALSCIMKIRKVTIVNRTMPRALALKERFLQVHDLTNPEDVQVILLNDKEKVEAAVRDAHVIVTATNSATPLFDGDWARDGCHINGV
;
A
#
# COMPACT_ATOMS: atom_id res chain seq x y z
N MET A 1 -39.63 35.23 0.61
CA MET A 1 -39.13 36.12 1.67
C MET A 1 -38.27 35.27 2.58
N ARG A 2 -37.02 35.69 2.78
CA ARG A 2 -35.88 34.92 3.30
C ARG A 2 -36.14 34.17 4.61
N ALA A 3 -35.64 32.95 4.68
CA ALA A 3 -35.10 32.39 5.92
C ALA A 3 -33.93 31.47 5.58
N THR A 4 -32.74 32.09 5.58
CA THR A 4 -31.44 31.46 5.85
C THR A 4 -31.05 30.28 4.98
N ALA A 5 -30.58 30.63 3.78
CA ALA A 5 -29.38 30.01 3.24
C ALA A 5 -28.28 30.16 4.31
N THR A 6 -28.17 29.18 5.20
CA THR A 6 -26.97 28.99 5.98
C THR A 6 -25.93 28.55 4.95
N LEU A 7 -25.26 29.55 4.39
CA LEU A 7 -23.95 29.41 3.75
C LEU A 7 -23.02 28.89 4.85
N PHE A 8 -23.19 27.63 5.26
CA PHE A 8 -22.17 26.92 5.99
C PHE A 8 -21.00 26.89 5.02
N ARG A 9 -20.02 27.77 5.27
CA ARG A 9 -18.66 27.57 4.77
C ARG A 9 -18.31 26.14 5.16
N ARG A 10 -18.45 25.17 4.25
CA ARG A 10 -17.82 23.87 4.41
C ARG A 10 -16.33 24.19 4.37
N SER A 11 -15.75 24.33 5.55
CA SER A 11 -14.31 24.53 5.70
C SER A 11 -13.63 23.27 5.19
N MET A 12 -12.71 23.43 4.24
CA MET A 12 -11.86 22.35 3.75
C MET A 12 -11.21 21.63 4.94
N LEU A 13 -11.35 20.31 5.00
CA LEU A 13 -10.75 19.48 6.03
C LEU A 13 -9.26 19.24 5.72
N ILE A 14 -8.37 19.50 6.67
CA ILE A 14 -6.95 19.20 6.52
C ILE A 14 -6.53 18.23 7.63
N LEU A 15 -6.06 17.04 7.25
CA LEU A 15 -5.55 16.04 8.20
C LEU A 15 -4.08 15.74 7.94
N THR A 16 -3.26 15.83 8.97
CA THR A 16 -1.87 15.38 9.00
C THR A 16 -1.77 13.85 8.95
N GLU A 17 -0.58 13.31 8.67
CA GLU A 17 -0.32 11.86 8.69
C GLU A 17 -0.70 11.22 10.04
N LYS A 18 -0.49 11.92 11.15
CA LYS A 18 -0.81 11.43 12.49
C LYS A 18 -2.32 11.32 12.68
N GLU A 19 -3.06 12.36 12.32
CA GLU A 19 -4.53 12.38 12.43
C GLU A 19 -5.16 11.33 11.51
N VAL A 20 -4.65 11.19 10.28
CA VAL A 20 -5.11 10.16 9.35
C VAL A 20 -4.92 8.75 9.93
N ARG A 21 -3.75 8.45 10.52
CA ARG A 21 -3.48 7.16 11.17
C ARG A 21 -4.39 6.91 12.38
N GLN A 22 -4.76 7.96 13.12
CA GLN A 22 -5.67 7.86 14.27
C GLN A 22 -7.13 7.63 13.84
N CYS A 23 -7.55 8.22 12.73
CA CYS A 23 -8.93 8.13 12.25
C CYS A 23 -9.23 6.88 11.40
N LEU A 24 -8.19 6.20 10.87
CA LEU A 24 -8.36 5.07 9.97
C LEU A 24 -7.73 3.78 10.51
N PRO A 25 -8.45 3.03 11.37
CA PRO A 25 -7.99 1.72 11.81
C PRO A 25 -7.87 0.75 10.62
N MET A 26 -6.92 -0.19 10.69
CA MET A 26 -6.63 -1.11 9.59
C MET A 26 -7.84 -1.93 9.14
N THR A 27 -8.71 -2.35 10.05
CA THR A 27 -9.96 -3.07 9.72
C THR A 27 -10.88 -2.26 8.79
N ARG A 28 -11.07 -0.96 9.09
CA ARG A 28 -11.83 -0.06 8.19
C ARG A 28 -11.12 0.14 6.85
N CYS A 29 -9.79 0.15 6.83
CA CYS A 29 -9.03 0.22 5.58
C CYS A 29 -9.24 -1.04 4.73
N ILE A 30 -9.27 -2.23 5.34
CA ILE A 30 -9.59 -3.51 4.68
C ILE A 30 -11.00 -3.46 4.10
N ASP A 31 -12.01 -3.05 4.88
CA ASP A 31 -13.39 -3.00 4.40
C ASP A 31 -13.59 -1.98 3.27
N ALA A 32 -12.95 -0.81 3.36
CA ALA A 32 -12.95 0.17 2.28
C ALA A 32 -12.28 -0.37 1.01
N ASN A 33 -11.15 -1.09 1.12
CA ASN A 33 -10.50 -1.72 -0.03
C ASN A 33 -11.37 -2.83 -0.63
N ARG A 34 -12.07 -3.62 0.19
CA ARG A 34 -12.99 -4.67 -0.29
C ARG A 34 -14.12 -4.08 -1.13
N ARG A 35 -14.75 -3.01 -0.65
CA ARG A 35 -15.79 -2.27 -1.41
C ARG A 35 -15.24 -1.69 -2.71
N ALA A 36 -14.08 -1.03 -2.66
CA ALA A 36 -13.44 -0.45 -3.83
C ALA A 36 -13.06 -1.50 -4.89
N LEU A 37 -12.53 -2.67 -4.47
CA LEU A 37 -12.22 -3.77 -5.38
C LEU A 37 -13.49 -4.41 -5.97
N GLY A 38 -14.55 -4.55 -5.17
CA GLY A 38 -15.85 -5.04 -5.62
C GLY A 38 -16.45 -4.16 -6.72
N SER A 39 -16.39 -2.83 -6.57
CA SER A 39 -16.98 -1.88 -7.52
C SER A 39 -16.23 -1.75 -8.85
N ILE A 40 -15.03 -2.32 -8.98
CA ILE A 40 -14.34 -2.43 -10.28
C ILE A 40 -15.03 -3.46 -11.19
N ARG A 41 -15.75 -4.43 -10.61
CA ARG A 41 -16.39 -5.52 -11.37
C ARG A 41 -17.70 -5.11 -12.04
N GLU A 42 -18.31 -4.02 -11.61
CA GLU A 42 -19.64 -3.60 -12.08
C GLU A 42 -19.54 -2.63 -13.26
N SER A 43 -20.21 -2.98 -14.36
CA SER A 43 -20.41 -2.10 -15.51
C SER A 43 -21.90 -2.04 -15.80
N GLY A 44 -22.59 -1.01 -15.32
CA GLY A 44 -23.97 -0.73 -15.75
C GLY A 44 -24.87 0.04 -14.78
N LYS A 45 -24.65 -0.01 -13.45
CA LYS A 45 -25.53 0.64 -12.45
C LYS A 45 -24.79 1.46 -11.37
N GLY A 46 -23.46 1.56 -11.46
CA GLY A 46 -22.51 2.12 -10.48
C GLY A 46 -21.11 1.62 -10.82
N GLY A 47 -20.08 2.01 -10.06
CA GLY A 47 -18.73 1.47 -10.20
C GLY A 47 -17.58 2.46 -9.97
N SER A 48 -16.36 1.99 -10.18
CA SER A 48 -15.14 2.81 -10.06
C SER A 48 -14.65 3.31 -11.42
N LEU A 49 -14.39 4.61 -11.54
CA LEU A 49 -13.63 5.20 -12.65
C LEU A 49 -12.18 5.42 -12.19
N VAL A 50 -11.24 4.70 -12.82
CA VAL A 50 -9.82 4.74 -12.47
C VAL A 50 -8.99 5.11 -13.70
N PRO A 51 -8.82 6.41 -14.02
CA PRO A 51 -7.99 6.83 -15.14
C PRO A 51 -6.52 6.42 -14.96
N PRO A 52 -5.75 6.31 -16.05
CA PRO A 52 -4.32 6.07 -15.97
C PRO A 52 -3.61 7.12 -15.11
N ARG A 53 -2.61 6.68 -14.34
CA ARG A 53 -1.77 7.57 -13.55
C ARG A 53 -0.90 8.46 -14.46
N ILE A 54 -0.70 9.71 -14.07
CA ILE A 54 0.25 10.63 -14.71
C ILE A 54 1.58 10.52 -13.96
N GLY A 55 2.70 10.39 -14.69
CA GLY A 55 4.05 10.29 -14.12
C GLY A 55 4.92 11.49 -14.46
N LEU A 56 5.54 12.08 -13.44
CA LEU A 56 6.50 13.17 -13.53
C LEU A 56 7.87 12.67 -13.03
N PRO A 57 8.84 12.41 -13.92
CA PRO A 57 10.17 12.01 -13.49
C PRO A 57 10.88 13.18 -12.78
N TYR A 58 11.66 12.87 -11.74
CA TYR A 58 12.56 13.82 -11.10
C TYR A 58 14.00 13.47 -11.47
N TYR A 59 14.65 14.38 -12.19
CA TYR A 59 16.05 14.27 -12.54
C TYR A 59 16.88 15.08 -11.54
N ASN A 60 17.76 14.41 -10.80
CA ASN A 60 18.77 15.11 -10.01
C ASN A 60 19.84 15.73 -10.95
N SER A 61 20.69 16.61 -10.41
CA SER A 61 21.76 17.28 -11.18
C SER A 61 22.67 16.33 -11.96
N ASN A 62 22.75 15.06 -11.56
CA ASN A 62 23.59 14.03 -12.18
C ASN A 62 22.82 13.11 -13.14
N THR A 63 21.52 13.33 -13.36
CA THR A 63 20.63 12.48 -14.19
C THR A 63 19.79 13.29 -15.17
N LYS A 64 20.14 14.57 -15.42
CA LYS A 64 19.46 15.37 -16.44
C LYS A 64 19.51 14.64 -17.79
N PRO A 65 18.38 14.50 -18.49
CA PRO A 65 18.41 14.05 -19.88
C PRO A 65 19.21 15.07 -20.68
N THR A 66 20.31 14.64 -21.29
CA THR A 66 21.05 15.44 -22.27
C THR A 66 20.09 15.75 -23.42
N THR A 67 19.73 17.02 -23.57
CA THR A 67 19.04 17.49 -24.77
C THR A 67 20.05 17.42 -25.91
N ASN A 68 20.09 16.32 -26.66
CA ASN A 68 20.78 16.26 -27.94
C ASN A 68 20.01 17.15 -28.93
N ASN A 69 20.34 18.44 -28.95
CA ASN A 69 20.09 19.29 -30.10
C ASN A 69 21.10 18.87 -31.17
N GLY A 70 20.60 18.21 -32.21
CA GLY A 70 21.42 17.55 -33.21
C GLY A 70 22.38 18.48 -33.97
N LYS A 71 23.54 17.92 -34.30
CA LYS A 71 24.27 18.10 -35.56
C LYS A 71 25.44 17.10 -35.63
N GLY A 72 25.45 16.28 -36.69
CA GLY A 72 26.66 15.72 -37.31
C GLY A 72 27.12 14.35 -36.81
N ASP A 73 26.86 13.34 -37.63
CA ASP A 73 27.72 12.21 -38.03
C ASP A 73 29.08 12.08 -37.33
N ASP A 74 29.34 10.94 -36.66
CA ASP A 74 30.26 9.90 -37.16
C ASP A 74 30.25 8.67 -36.23
N ASP A 75 30.61 7.53 -36.82
CA ASP A 75 30.61 6.18 -36.25
C ASP A 75 31.53 5.96 -35.03
N SER A 76 31.21 4.89 -34.32
CA SER A 76 32.02 4.06 -33.40
C SER A 76 31.95 4.27 -31.89
N ASP A 77 31.90 3.10 -31.24
CA ASP A 77 32.20 2.74 -29.86
C ASP A 77 31.07 2.63 -28.84
N ASN A 78 30.72 1.36 -28.63
CA ASN A 78 30.33 0.70 -27.39
C ASN A 78 30.32 1.60 -26.14
N ASP A 79 29.13 2.09 -25.81
CA ASP A 79 28.77 2.31 -24.42
C ASP A 79 27.34 1.78 -24.23
N GLU A 80 27.21 0.53 -23.80
CA GLU A 80 26.02 0.07 -23.08
C GLU A 80 25.97 0.77 -21.72
N GLY A 81 25.90 2.10 -21.76
CA GLY A 81 25.58 2.93 -20.62
C GLY A 81 24.17 2.56 -20.22
N THR A 82 24.07 1.76 -19.15
CA THR A 82 22.84 1.55 -18.36
C THR A 82 22.03 2.83 -18.37
N LYS A 83 20.95 2.87 -19.16
CA LYS A 83 19.98 3.97 -19.11
C LYS A 83 19.41 3.95 -17.70
N ALA A 84 19.98 4.76 -16.82
CA ALA A 84 19.54 4.91 -15.46
C ALA A 84 18.08 5.35 -15.51
N ALA A 85 17.15 4.42 -15.27
CA ALA A 85 15.78 4.77 -15.02
C ALA A 85 15.81 5.85 -13.94
N PRO A 86 15.13 7.00 -14.11
CA PRO A 86 15.16 8.03 -13.09
C PRO A 86 14.65 7.38 -11.80
N ALA A 87 15.52 7.31 -10.78
CA ALA A 87 15.24 6.59 -9.55
C ALA A 87 14.05 7.18 -8.77
N ASP A 88 13.62 8.38 -9.17
CA ASP A 88 12.67 9.22 -8.47
C ASP A 88 11.54 9.68 -9.40
N TRP A 89 10.29 9.42 -9.00
CA TRP A 89 9.08 9.76 -9.76
C TRP A 89 8.03 10.39 -8.87
N THR A 90 7.23 11.31 -9.39
CA THR A 90 5.98 11.74 -8.78
C THR A 90 4.82 11.25 -9.64
N LEU A 91 3.84 10.61 -9.02
CA LEU A 91 2.66 10.06 -9.68
C LEU A 91 1.42 10.79 -9.19
N VAL A 92 0.56 11.17 -10.13
CA VAL A 92 -0.80 11.65 -9.85
C VAL A 92 -1.78 10.53 -10.20
N LYS A 93 -2.61 10.13 -9.24
CA LYS A 93 -3.53 9.00 -9.34
C LYS A 93 -4.97 9.47 -9.04
N PRO A 94 -5.74 9.91 -10.05
CA PRO A 94 -7.15 10.24 -9.88
C PRO A 94 -8.00 8.98 -9.79
N ALA A 95 -9.12 9.05 -9.07
CA ALA A 95 -10.17 8.03 -9.07
C ALA A 95 -11.51 8.64 -8.67
N ALA A 96 -12.59 8.04 -9.15
CA ALA A 96 -13.94 8.30 -8.68
C ALA A 96 -14.67 6.98 -8.40
N TYR A 97 -15.52 6.97 -7.38
CA TYR A 97 -16.41 5.87 -7.03
C TYR A 97 -17.85 6.38 -7.12
N TYR A 98 -18.66 5.66 -7.88
CA TYR A 98 -20.08 5.88 -8.05
C TYR A 98 -20.81 4.73 -7.35
N PRO A 99 -21.54 4.99 -6.25
CA PRO A 99 -22.30 3.93 -5.58
C PRO A 99 -23.39 3.38 -6.48
N THR A 100 -23.74 2.11 -6.30
CA THR A 100 -24.88 1.49 -6.98
C THR A 100 -26.18 1.98 -6.37
N ASN A 101 -27.16 2.30 -7.22
CA ASN A 101 -28.53 2.48 -6.76
C ASN A 101 -29.15 1.09 -6.54
N ASP A 102 -29.07 0.55 -5.34
CA ASP A 102 -29.84 -0.65 -4.95
C ASP A 102 -31.33 -0.28 -4.74
N ASP A 103 -32.03 0.09 -5.83
CA ASP A 103 -33.49 0.25 -5.84
C ASP A 103 -34.23 -1.09 -6.13
N ASP A 104 -33.50 -2.20 -6.31
CA ASP A 104 -34.08 -3.52 -6.63
C ASP A 104 -34.42 -4.38 -5.39
N SER A 105 -34.34 -3.82 -4.17
CA SER A 105 -34.86 -4.53 -2.99
C SER A 105 -36.39 -4.43 -2.96
N HIS A 106 -37.07 -5.54 -3.24
CA HIS A 106 -38.52 -5.72 -3.05
C HIS A 106 -38.97 -5.66 -1.57
N ASN A 107 -38.18 -5.05 -0.68
CA ASN A 107 -38.49 -4.93 0.73
C ASN A 107 -38.70 -3.46 1.10
N LYS A 108 -39.95 -2.99 0.97
CA LYS A 108 -40.42 -1.62 1.28
C LYS A 108 -40.40 -1.29 2.78
N ASP A 109 -39.53 -1.91 3.56
CA ASP A 109 -39.49 -1.74 5.00
C ASP A 109 -38.05 -1.61 5.48
N GLN A 110 -37.37 -0.57 4.99
CA GLN A 110 -36.14 -0.09 5.62
C GLN A 110 -36.15 1.44 5.65
N THR A 111 -36.04 1.97 6.87
CA THR A 111 -35.62 3.33 7.24
C THR A 111 -34.71 3.96 6.20
N GLN A 112 -34.95 5.24 5.85
CA GLN A 112 -34.10 6.09 5.00
C GLN A 112 -32.61 5.93 5.35
N GLY A 113 -31.93 4.99 4.70
CA GLY A 113 -30.48 4.92 4.71
C GLY A 113 -29.95 6.13 3.94
N GLU A 114 -28.95 6.81 4.49
CA GLU A 114 -28.25 7.87 3.79
C GLU A 114 -27.79 7.33 2.42
N LYS A 115 -28.21 7.98 1.32
CA LYS A 115 -27.71 7.64 -0.02
C LYS A 115 -26.19 7.76 0.02
N GLU A 116 -25.48 6.70 -0.35
CA GLU A 116 -24.03 6.81 -0.57
C GLU A 116 -23.79 7.89 -1.64
N GLU A 117 -22.88 8.83 -1.36
CA GLU A 117 -22.52 9.90 -2.29
C GLU A 117 -21.37 9.46 -3.22
N CYS A 118 -21.27 10.10 -4.39
CA CYS A 118 -20.11 9.92 -5.27
C CYS A 118 -18.85 10.40 -4.57
N LEU A 119 -17.81 9.55 -4.52
CA LEU A 119 -16.51 9.90 -3.95
C LEU A 119 -15.54 10.18 -5.08
N MET A 120 -14.94 11.38 -5.09
CA MET A 120 -13.94 11.76 -6.08
C MET A 120 -12.68 12.26 -5.39
N GLY A 121 -11.51 11.90 -5.92
CA GLY A 121 -10.25 12.39 -5.39
C GLY A 121 -9.05 12.04 -6.22
N LEU A 122 -7.90 12.53 -5.78
CA LEU A 122 -6.62 12.19 -6.35
C LEU A 122 -5.55 12.02 -5.27
N LYS A 123 -4.57 11.16 -5.57
CA LYS A 123 -3.36 11.04 -4.79
C LYS A 123 -2.16 11.56 -5.56
N VAL A 124 -1.38 12.44 -4.94
CA VAL A 124 -0.02 12.75 -5.37
C VAL A 124 0.94 11.92 -4.52
N VAL A 125 1.70 11.03 -5.13
CA VAL A 125 2.65 10.16 -4.44
C VAL A 125 4.02 10.21 -5.12
N SER A 126 5.07 10.40 -4.34
CA SER A 126 6.44 10.40 -4.84
C SER A 126 7.15 9.12 -4.45
N VAL A 127 8.06 8.61 -5.27
CA VAL A 127 9.06 7.61 -4.90
C VAL A 127 10.41 8.33 -4.89
N ARG A 128 11.09 8.32 -3.75
CA ARG A 128 12.40 8.95 -3.53
C ARG A 128 13.30 8.00 -2.78
N ALA A 129 14.08 7.18 -3.50
CA ALA A 129 14.82 6.06 -2.89
C ALA A 129 15.77 6.52 -1.78
N ASN A 130 16.38 7.68 -1.96
CA ASN A 130 17.41 8.24 -1.06
C ASN A 130 16.86 9.18 0.02
N ASN A 131 15.54 9.39 0.10
CA ASN A 131 14.95 10.27 1.12
C ASN A 131 15.32 9.88 2.56
N PRO A 132 15.28 8.59 2.96
CA PRO A 132 15.60 8.21 4.34
C PRO A 132 17.04 8.52 4.72
N SER A 133 18.00 8.25 3.82
CA SER A 133 19.43 8.43 4.11
C SER A 133 19.88 9.90 4.00
N LYS A 134 19.30 10.68 3.07
CA LYS A 134 19.71 12.08 2.85
C LYS A 134 18.97 13.09 3.70
N PHE A 135 17.68 12.88 3.95
CA PHE A 135 16.80 13.90 4.54
C PHE A 135 16.01 13.41 5.77
N GLY A 136 16.16 12.14 6.16
CA GLY A 136 15.32 11.54 7.20
C GLY A 136 13.83 11.55 6.85
N LYS A 137 13.49 11.54 5.56
CA LYS A 137 12.10 11.56 5.07
C LYS A 137 11.65 10.18 4.56
N PRO A 138 10.34 9.91 4.46
CA PRO A 138 9.83 8.67 3.88
C PRO A 138 10.30 8.48 2.43
N THR A 139 10.48 7.22 2.03
CA THR A 139 10.75 6.86 0.62
C THR A 139 9.55 7.13 -0.28
N VAL A 140 8.32 6.96 0.23
CA VAL A 140 7.09 7.11 -0.54
C VAL A 140 6.16 8.15 0.09
N PRO A 141 6.53 9.44 0.15
CA PRO A 141 5.65 10.46 0.70
C PRO A 141 4.45 10.67 -0.22
N ALA A 142 3.27 10.90 0.35
CA ALA A 142 2.07 11.14 -0.44
C ALA A 142 1.09 12.12 0.24
N THR A 143 0.21 12.68 -0.57
CA THR A 143 -0.92 13.52 -0.15
C THR A 143 -2.14 13.11 -0.96
N VAL A 144 -3.30 13.04 -0.31
CA VAL A 144 -4.59 12.73 -0.95
C VAL A 144 -5.48 13.97 -0.89
N MET A 145 -6.15 14.27 -1.98
CA MET A 145 -7.15 15.34 -2.06
C MET A 145 -8.50 14.75 -2.41
N MET A 146 -9.54 15.13 -1.67
CA MET A 146 -10.92 14.79 -1.97
C MET A 146 -11.59 15.99 -2.65
N VAL A 147 -12.38 15.71 -3.67
CA VAL A 147 -13.09 16.70 -4.48
C VAL A 147 -14.58 16.43 -4.36
N ASN A 148 -15.35 17.47 -4.12
CA ASN A 148 -16.79 17.42 -4.19
C ASN A 148 -17.22 17.10 -5.62
N ALA A 149 -17.88 15.96 -5.84
CA ALA A 149 -18.23 15.51 -7.18
C ALA A 149 -19.26 16.43 -7.89
N GLU A 150 -20.05 17.20 -7.13
CA GLU A 150 -21.08 18.11 -7.65
C GLU A 150 -20.53 19.51 -7.89
N THR A 151 -19.83 20.10 -6.91
CA THR A 151 -19.34 21.49 -6.99
C THR A 151 -17.95 21.61 -7.61
N GLY A 152 -17.16 20.53 -7.62
CA GLY A 152 -15.76 20.53 -8.04
C GLY A 152 -14.80 21.17 -7.04
N GLU A 153 -15.29 21.60 -5.87
CA GLU A 153 -14.46 22.19 -4.81
C GLU A 153 -13.65 21.11 -4.08
N VAL A 154 -12.48 21.49 -3.55
CA VAL A 154 -11.68 20.58 -2.72
C VAL A 154 -12.27 20.54 -1.32
N ASP A 155 -12.79 19.38 -0.94
CA ASP A 155 -13.41 19.16 0.38
C ASP A 155 -12.36 18.79 1.44
N ALA A 156 -11.29 18.08 1.07
CA ALA A 156 -10.26 17.66 2.02
C ALA A 156 -8.86 17.49 1.42
N VAL A 157 -7.84 17.72 2.26
CA VAL A 157 -6.42 17.41 2.01
C VAL A 157 -5.87 16.56 3.14
N LEU A 158 -5.39 15.36 2.83
CA LEU A 158 -5.01 14.34 3.80
C LEU A 158 -3.54 13.93 3.62
N GLY A 159 -2.84 13.69 4.72
CA GLY A 159 -1.60 12.92 4.74
C GLY A 159 -1.81 11.57 4.06
N GLY A 160 -1.04 11.27 3.01
CA GLY A 160 -1.24 10.12 2.15
C GLY A 160 -0.19 9.02 2.30
N THR A 161 0.85 9.25 3.09
CA THR A 161 1.98 8.32 3.27
C THR A 161 1.53 7.07 4.00
N TYR A 162 0.87 7.23 5.16
CA TYR A 162 0.26 6.10 5.87
C TYR A 162 -0.86 5.46 5.05
N LEU A 163 -1.76 6.24 4.45
CA LEU A 163 -2.83 5.71 3.59
C LEU A 163 -2.29 4.84 2.45
N THR A 164 -1.17 5.25 1.86
CA THR A 164 -0.54 4.47 0.79
C THR A 164 -0.02 3.14 1.30
N ALA A 165 0.50 3.06 2.52
CA ALA A 165 0.91 1.79 3.12
C ALA A 165 -0.30 0.94 3.53
N ALA A 166 -1.24 1.53 4.27
CA ALA A 166 -2.42 0.85 4.80
C ALA A 166 -3.28 0.26 3.67
N ARG A 167 -3.59 1.02 2.63
CA ARG A 167 -4.41 0.51 1.51
C ARG A 167 -3.70 -0.57 0.70
N THR A 168 -2.37 -0.49 0.57
CA THR A 168 -1.61 -1.54 -0.13
C THR A 168 -1.63 -2.83 0.70
N ALA A 169 -1.36 -2.72 2.01
CA ALA A 169 -1.46 -3.83 2.94
C ALA A 169 -2.86 -4.45 3.02
N ALA A 170 -3.90 -3.62 3.01
CA ALA A 170 -5.29 -4.07 2.97
C ALA A 170 -5.61 -4.89 1.71
N GLY A 171 -5.14 -4.46 0.54
CA GLY A 171 -5.27 -5.23 -0.70
C GLY A 171 -4.58 -6.60 -0.61
N SER A 172 -3.35 -6.62 -0.11
CA SER A 172 -2.60 -7.87 0.16
C SER A 172 -3.32 -8.77 1.16
N ALA A 173 -3.92 -8.21 2.22
CA ALA A 173 -4.68 -8.96 3.21
C ALA A 173 -5.94 -9.59 2.62
N ILE A 174 -6.66 -8.88 1.74
CA ILE A 174 -7.82 -9.43 1.01
C ILE A 174 -7.39 -10.58 0.10
N ALA A 175 -6.31 -10.40 -0.68
CA ALA A 175 -5.77 -11.46 -1.54
C ALA A 175 -5.36 -12.69 -0.71
N THR A 176 -4.64 -12.47 0.40
CA THR A 176 -4.22 -13.53 1.32
C THR A 176 -5.43 -14.25 1.91
N GLN A 177 -6.45 -13.53 2.35
CA GLN A 177 -7.69 -14.12 2.88
C GLN A 177 -8.36 -15.06 1.86
N HIS A 178 -8.40 -14.66 0.59
CA HIS A 178 -8.94 -15.53 -0.47
C HIS A 178 -8.06 -16.77 -0.72
N CYS A 179 -6.75 -16.59 -0.81
CA CYS A 179 -5.82 -17.71 -1.03
C CYS A 179 -5.80 -18.72 0.12
N LEU A 180 -6.05 -18.28 1.36
CA LEU A 180 -6.08 -19.14 2.54
C LEU A 180 -7.49 -19.66 2.89
N SER A 181 -8.51 -19.33 2.09
CA SER A 181 -9.92 -19.63 2.42
C SER A 181 -10.26 -21.11 2.54
N SER A 182 -9.48 -22.00 1.90
CA SER A 182 -9.66 -23.45 1.98
C SER A 182 -8.86 -24.11 3.12
N GLN A 183 -8.08 -23.35 3.89
CA GLN A 183 -7.32 -23.91 5.01
C GLN A 183 -8.25 -24.36 6.13
N ASN A 184 -7.97 -25.54 6.68
CA ASN A 184 -8.66 -25.99 7.88
C ASN A 184 -8.11 -25.29 9.15
N GLU A 185 -8.83 -25.40 10.27
CA GLU A 185 -8.42 -24.78 11.52
C GLU A 185 -7.04 -25.24 12.04
N SER A 186 -6.63 -26.46 11.71
CA SER A 186 -5.33 -27.00 12.14
C SER A 186 -4.18 -26.34 11.39
N GLU A 187 -4.34 -26.09 10.09
CA GLU A 187 -3.38 -25.37 9.24
C GLU A 187 -3.28 -23.90 9.64
N SER A 188 -4.41 -23.25 9.90
CA SER A 188 -4.46 -21.82 10.26
C SER A 188 -3.78 -21.50 11.60
N LYS A 189 -3.67 -22.48 12.52
CA LYS A 189 -2.98 -22.30 13.81
C LYS A 189 -1.46 -22.16 13.69
N ASN A 190 -0.87 -22.50 12.55
CA ASN A 190 0.58 -22.56 12.36
C ASN A 190 1.12 -21.55 11.33
N ASN A 191 0.34 -20.52 10.98
CA ASN A 191 0.76 -19.57 9.96
C ASN A 191 2.07 -18.86 10.34
N HIS A 192 3.05 -19.00 9.45
CA HIS A 192 4.33 -18.33 9.50
C HIS A 192 4.37 -17.23 8.42
N LEU A 193 4.53 -15.99 8.87
CA LEU A 193 4.70 -14.81 8.03
C LEU A 193 6.18 -14.47 7.87
N VAL A 194 6.67 -14.43 6.64
CA VAL A 194 8.01 -13.90 6.32
C VAL A 194 7.88 -12.55 5.63
N LEU A 195 8.54 -11.53 6.18
CA LEU A 195 8.55 -10.18 5.64
C LEU A 195 9.95 -9.81 5.19
N PHE A 196 10.11 -9.53 3.90
CA PHE A 196 11.30 -8.88 3.40
C PHE A 196 11.13 -7.37 3.46
N GLY A 197 12.03 -6.72 4.19
CA GLY A 197 11.99 -5.28 4.47
C GLY A 197 11.46 -4.98 5.87
N ALA A 198 11.91 -3.86 6.43
CA ALA A 198 11.51 -3.37 7.75
C ALA A 198 11.06 -1.90 7.72
N GLY A 199 10.42 -1.50 6.60
CA GLY A 199 9.87 -0.15 6.40
C GLY A 199 8.38 -0.07 6.70
N LEU A 200 7.78 1.08 6.38
CA LEU A 200 6.35 1.35 6.61
C LEU A 200 5.42 0.33 5.93
N GLN A 201 5.78 -0.16 4.74
CA GLN A 201 5.00 -1.20 4.07
C GLN A 201 5.01 -2.51 4.87
N ALA A 202 6.17 -2.94 5.37
CA ALA A 202 6.26 -4.15 6.19
C ALA A 202 5.43 -4.02 7.48
N GLU A 203 5.49 -2.86 8.15
CA GLU A 203 4.66 -2.56 9.33
C GLU A 203 3.17 -2.64 9.02
N ALA A 204 2.71 -1.99 7.95
CA ALA A 204 1.31 -2.02 7.56
C ALA A 204 0.83 -3.43 7.15
N HIS A 205 1.67 -4.22 6.49
CA HIS A 205 1.33 -5.60 6.12
C HIS A 205 1.25 -6.52 7.34
N MET A 206 2.15 -6.35 8.32
CA MET A 206 2.06 -7.05 9.60
C MET A 206 0.73 -6.74 10.29
N GLU A 207 0.34 -5.47 10.35
CA GLU A 207 -0.92 -5.03 10.94
C GLU A 207 -2.14 -5.60 10.17
N ALA A 208 -2.18 -5.47 8.85
CA ALA A 208 -3.30 -5.93 8.03
C ALA A 208 -3.48 -7.45 8.04
N LEU A 209 -2.37 -8.21 7.97
CA LEU A 209 -2.44 -9.67 8.02
C LEU A 209 -2.87 -10.17 9.39
N SER A 210 -2.44 -9.50 10.47
CA SER A 210 -2.90 -9.80 11.83
C SER A 210 -4.41 -9.61 12.02
N CYS A 211 -5.06 -8.78 11.19
CA CYS A 211 -6.51 -8.62 11.20
C CYS A 211 -7.27 -9.78 10.54
N ILE A 212 -6.65 -10.54 9.63
CA ILE A 212 -7.34 -11.55 8.81
C ILE A 212 -6.89 -12.99 9.04
N MET A 213 -5.75 -13.20 9.71
CA MET A 213 -5.27 -14.55 10.04
C MET A 213 -4.58 -14.57 11.40
N LYS A 214 -4.62 -15.73 12.07
CA LYS A 214 -3.85 -15.96 13.28
C LYS A 214 -2.39 -16.20 12.92
N ILE A 215 -1.52 -15.26 13.26
CA ILE A 215 -0.08 -15.38 13.03
C ILE A 215 0.55 -16.09 14.23
N ARG A 216 1.22 -17.22 13.98
CA ARG A 216 1.98 -17.93 15.01
C ARG A 216 3.43 -17.48 15.05
N LYS A 217 4.06 -17.31 13.88
CA LYS A 217 5.48 -17.00 13.75
C LYS A 217 5.67 -15.87 12.75
N VAL A 218 6.61 -14.97 13.05
CA VAL A 218 7.02 -13.87 12.16
C VAL A 218 8.51 -13.92 11.94
N THR A 219 8.95 -13.73 10.70
CA THR A 219 10.36 -13.56 10.36
C THR A 219 10.56 -12.30 9.55
N ILE A 220 11.31 -11.36 10.10
CA ILE A 220 11.66 -10.11 9.42
C ILE A 220 13.05 -10.27 8.82
N VAL A 221 13.11 -10.34 7.50
CA VAL A 221 14.35 -10.36 6.72
C VAL A 221 14.66 -8.94 6.27
N ASN A 222 15.82 -8.40 6.65
CA ASN A 222 16.20 -7.04 6.24
C ASN A 222 17.70 -6.90 6.00
N ARG A 223 18.09 -5.89 5.22
CA ARG A 223 19.51 -5.61 4.95
C ARG A 223 20.28 -5.14 6.20
N THR A 224 19.60 -4.52 7.16
CA THR A 224 20.23 -4.00 8.39
C THR A 224 19.44 -4.37 9.64
N MET A 225 20.15 -4.71 10.72
CA MET A 225 19.53 -5.09 12.00
C MET A 225 18.68 -3.99 12.64
N PRO A 226 19.14 -2.72 12.77
CA PRO A 226 18.46 -1.75 13.62
C PRO A 226 16.99 -1.50 13.24
N ARG A 227 16.70 -1.42 11.93
CA ARG A 227 15.32 -1.21 11.45
C ARG A 227 14.42 -2.42 11.70
N ALA A 228 14.95 -3.64 11.51
CA ALA A 228 14.19 -4.86 11.71
C ALA A 228 13.92 -5.13 13.20
N LEU A 229 14.90 -4.85 14.07
CA LEU A 229 14.72 -4.93 15.52
C LEU A 229 13.68 -3.92 16.00
N ALA A 230 13.72 -2.68 15.51
CA ALA A 230 12.72 -1.67 15.86
C ALA A 230 11.30 -2.07 15.39
N LEU A 231 11.18 -2.72 14.23
CA LEU A 231 9.89 -3.25 13.77
C LEU A 231 9.41 -4.42 14.63
N LYS A 232 10.30 -5.37 14.98
CA LYS A 232 10.01 -6.45 15.94
C LYS A 232 9.48 -5.89 17.26
N GLU A 233 10.16 -4.90 17.82
CA GLU A 233 9.78 -4.28 19.09
C GLU A 233 8.38 -3.65 19.02
N ARG A 234 8.10 -2.83 17.99
CA ARG A 234 6.77 -2.23 17.80
C ARG A 234 5.67 -3.27 17.65
N PHE A 235 5.95 -4.37 16.95
CA PHE A 235 4.99 -5.46 16.78
C PHE A 235 4.67 -6.16 18.11
N LEU A 236 5.70 -6.49 18.89
CA LEU A 236 5.54 -7.13 20.20
C LEU A 236 4.80 -6.23 21.22
N GLN A 237 4.84 -4.91 21.05
CA GLN A 237 4.10 -3.97 21.92
C GLN A 237 2.59 -3.98 21.70
N VAL A 238 2.13 -4.34 20.49
CA VAL A 238 0.71 -4.20 20.10
C VAL A 238 0.05 -5.54 19.78
N HIS A 239 0.81 -6.63 19.72
CA HIS A 239 0.30 -7.98 19.49
C HIS A 239 0.64 -8.89 20.66
N ASP A 240 -0.38 -9.57 21.17
CA ASP A 240 -0.25 -10.59 22.19
C ASP A 240 0.17 -11.91 21.53
N LEU A 241 1.48 -12.09 21.39
CA LEU A 241 2.06 -13.38 21.02
C LEU A 241 2.38 -14.17 22.27
N THR A 242 2.13 -15.48 22.22
CA THR A 242 2.42 -16.40 23.32
C THR A 242 3.91 -16.43 23.69
N ASN A 243 4.80 -16.18 22.71
CA ASN A 243 6.24 -16.12 22.95
C ASN A 243 6.92 -15.05 22.07
N PRO A 244 7.67 -14.08 22.65
CA PRO A 244 8.47 -13.11 21.89
C PRO A 244 9.51 -13.74 20.94
N GLU A 245 9.94 -14.97 21.19
CA GLU A 245 10.84 -15.74 20.32
C GLU A 245 10.18 -16.17 19.00
N ASP A 246 8.85 -16.12 18.92
CA ASP A 246 8.12 -16.40 17.68
C ASP A 246 8.31 -15.27 16.64
N VAL A 247 8.91 -14.14 17.02
CA VAL A 247 9.30 -13.06 16.10
C VAL A 247 10.81 -13.03 15.97
N GLN A 248 11.33 -13.49 14.84
CA GLN A 248 12.77 -13.51 14.56
C GLN A 248 13.17 -12.45 13.52
N VAL A 249 14.43 -12.01 13.62
CA VAL A 249 15.05 -11.08 12.67
C VAL A 249 16.24 -11.78 12.01
N ILE A 250 16.29 -11.74 10.68
CA ILE A 250 17.36 -12.33 9.87
C ILE A 250 17.97 -11.24 8.98
N LEU A 251 19.28 -11.26 8.85
CA LEU A 251 19.96 -10.43 7.85
C LEU A 251 19.80 -11.05 6.46
N LEU A 252 19.49 -10.22 5.46
CA LEU A 252 19.26 -10.67 4.08
C LEU A 252 20.46 -11.44 3.47
N ASN A 253 21.69 -11.19 3.94
CA ASN A 253 22.89 -11.89 3.46
C ASN A 253 23.14 -13.26 4.11
N ASP A 254 22.37 -13.63 5.14
CA ASP A 254 22.41 -14.94 5.78
C ASP A 254 21.54 -15.93 4.99
N LYS A 255 22.07 -16.38 3.84
CA LYS A 255 21.30 -17.16 2.85
C LYS A 255 20.67 -18.42 3.42
N GLU A 256 21.40 -19.15 4.27
CA GLU A 256 20.91 -20.38 4.89
C GLU A 256 19.67 -20.13 5.74
N LYS A 257 19.69 -19.07 6.57
CA LYS A 257 18.52 -18.71 7.39
C LYS A 257 17.37 -18.13 6.57
N VAL A 258 17.67 -17.36 5.51
CA VAL A 258 16.65 -16.85 4.59
C VAL A 258 15.96 -18.01 3.87
N GLU A 259 16.71 -18.96 3.33
CA GLU A 259 16.17 -20.16 2.68
C GLU A 259 15.30 -20.96 3.65
N ALA A 260 15.81 -21.26 4.84
CA ALA A 260 15.04 -21.98 5.86
C ALA A 260 13.72 -21.26 6.22
N ALA A 261 13.75 -19.92 6.32
CA ALA A 261 12.54 -19.13 6.58
C ALA A 261 11.55 -19.18 5.41
N VAL A 262 12.02 -19.08 4.16
CA VAL A 262 11.17 -19.13 2.96
C VAL A 262 10.52 -20.50 2.80
N ARG A 263 11.27 -21.58 3.05
CA ARG A 263 10.76 -22.97 3.00
C ARG A 263 9.64 -23.25 4.01
N ASP A 264 9.69 -22.61 5.17
CA ASP A 264 8.70 -22.76 6.25
C ASP A 264 7.51 -21.78 6.12
N ALA A 265 7.62 -20.80 5.22
CA ALA A 265 6.66 -19.70 5.09
C ALA A 265 5.28 -20.18 4.59
N HIS A 266 4.22 -19.67 5.24
CA HIS A 266 2.85 -19.81 4.75
C HIS A 266 2.45 -18.57 3.93
N VAL A 267 2.93 -17.40 4.37
CA VAL A 267 2.74 -16.12 3.68
C VAL A 267 4.08 -15.39 3.62
N ILE A 268 4.44 -14.92 2.43
CA ILE A 268 5.61 -14.07 2.21
C ILE A 268 5.13 -12.69 1.76
N VAL A 269 5.73 -11.64 2.30
CA VAL A 269 5.53 -10.24 1.86
C VAL A 269 6.87 -9.66 1.45
N THR A 270 6.98 -9.19 0.21
CA THR A 270 8.20 -8.53 -0.29
C THR A 270 8.06 -7.02 -0.30
N ALA A 271 8.28 -6.37 0.85
CA ALA A 271 8.14 -4.92 1.04
C ALA A 271 9.48 -4.19 0.91
N THR A 272 10.18 -4.39 -0.21
CA THR A 272 11.51 -3.80 -0.48
C THR A 272 11.53 -3.06 -1.82
N ASN A 273 12.49 -2.14 -1.99
CA ASN A 273 12.76 -1.53 -3.30
C ASN A 273 13.87 -2.28 -4.07
N SER A 274 14.04 -3.58 -3.81
CA SER A 274 15.09 -4.35 -4.49
C SER A 274 14.78 -4.45 -5.98
N ALA A 275 15.76 -4.13 -6.83
CA ALA A 275 15.67 -4.37 -8.27
C ALA A 275 16.09 -5.79 -8.67
N THR A 276 16.62 -6.56 -7.71
CA THR A 276 17.03 -7.95 -7.90
C THR A 276 16.17 -8.89 -7.05
N PRO A 277 15.98 -10.16 -7.44
CA PRO A 277 15.29 -11.15 -6.64
C PRO A 277 15.84 -11.24 -5.21
N LEU A 278 14.95 -11.47 -4.24
CA LEU A 278 15.28 -11.51 -2.81
C LEU A 278 15.64 -12.92 -2.31
N PHE A 279 15.11 -13.93 -2.99
CA PHE A 279 15.28 -15.35 -2.68
C PHE A 279 14.98 -16.17 -3.95
N ASP A 280 15.36 -17.45 -3.97
CA ASP A 280 15.04 -18.36 -5.05
C ASP A 280 13.58 -18.82 -4.96
N GLY A 281 12.84 -18.77 -6.06
CA GLY A 281 11.43 -19.18 -6.11
C GLY A 281 11.24 -20.65 -5.71
N ASP A 282 12.21 -21.51 -5.98
CA ASP A 282 12.19 -22.94 -5.66
C ASP A 282 12.28 -23.23 -4.15
N TRP A 283 12.52 -22.20 -3.33
CA TRP A 283 12.48 -22.32 -1.88
C TRP A 283 11.05 -22.22 -1.34
N ALA A 284 10.13 -21.59 -2.07
CA ALA A 284 8.76 -21.44 -1.59
C ALA A 284 8.06 -22.80 -1.60
N ARG A 285 7.48 -23.18 -0.46
CA ARG A 285 6.69 -24.41 -0.33
C ARG A 285 5.37 -24.33 -1.11
N ASP A 286 4.82 -25.49 -1.42
CA ASP A 286 3.46 -25.60 -1.95
C ASP A 286 2.45 -24.93 -1.00
N GLY A 287 1.50 -24.21 -1.59
CA GLY A 287 0.48 -23.45 -0.86
C GLY A 287 0.98 -22.17 -0.18
N CYS A 288 2.26 -21.79 -0.32
CA CYS A 288 2.74 -20.50 0.14
C CYS A 288 2.11 -19.35 -0.69
N HIS A 289 1.49 -18.38 -0.02
CA HIS A 289 0.99 -17.18 -0.68
C HIS A 289 2.03 -16.05 -0.63
N ILE A 290 2.39 -15.50 -1.79
CA ILE A 290 3.38 -14.43 -1.91
C ILE A 290 2.69 -13.12 -2.30
N ASN A 291 2.84 -12.11 -1.45
CA ASN A 291 2.44 -10.73 -1.73
C ASN A 291 3.66 -9.95 -2.25
N GLY A 292 3.70 -9.71 -3.56
CA GLY A 292 4.67 -8.83 -4.23
C GLY A 292 4.22 -7.37 -4.19
N VAL A 293 4.92 -6.52 -3.44
CA VAL A 293 4.46 -5.16 -3.05
C VAL A 293 5.32 -4.05 -3.62
#